data_AF-A0A1E5FS44-F1
#
_entry.id   AF-A0A1E5FS44-F1
#
_cell.length_a   1.000
_cell.length_b   1.000
_cell.length_c   1.000
_cell.angle_alpha   90.00
_cell.angle_beta   90.00
_cell.angle_gamma   90.00
#
_symmetry.space_group_name_H-M   'P 1'
#
loop_
_entity.id
_entity.type
_entity.pdbx_description
1 polymer ?
#
loop_
_entity_poly.entity_id
_entity_poly.type
_entity_poly.pdbx_seq_one_letter_code
_entity_poly.pdbx_strand_id
1 'polypeptide(L)'
;MLKNWTVTTQPVRLASDGVLIRERYYLNPKHVNHKHTEALISLFGCTETSNRIAISGEQFRLNQQLYNRRGGRPLATYSMEYCLTLPKGYRPTKTQWQSIVKECALALAKLCRLNKSEFAQYRQQIRAVLHQQEQQGNKGSGDHVHLMIGKVVGNRVLTELQQKKATKVIKQVFNSAVLEHVGIDYRSYEPIEKEKGRRLSTWQYQHEKATEALEIEKLIKQMQTQFEKWLNAKEERNERQIRRQQNRLLKSYEQLKQRSLSASQLERINIVKSQIK
;
A
#
# COMPACT_ATOMS: atom_id res chain seq x y z
N MET A 1 -12.52 2.24 23.08
CA MET A 1 -12.22 3.60 22.59
C MET A 1 -10.82 3.63 22.00
N LEU A 2 -10.64 4.24 20.83
CA LEU A 2 -9.34 4.35 20.17
C LEU A 2 -8.40 5.21 21.04
N LYS A 3 -7.15 4.79 21.24
CA LYS A 3 -6.19 5.54 22.08
C LYS A 3 -5.39 6.59 21.31
N ASN A 4 -5.20 6.38 20.01
CA ASN A 4 -4.47 7.24 19.07
C ASN A 4 -4.90 6.85 17.65
N TRP A 5 -4.70 7.72 16.68
CA TRP A 5 -4.72 7.31 15.27
C TRP A 5 -3.67 6.23 14.98
N THR A 6 -3.89 5.48 13.90
CA THR A 6 -3.06 4.31 13.60
C THR A 6 -1.71 4.76 13.05
N VAL A 7 -0.63 4.32 13.70
CA VAL A 7 0.74 4.49 13.24
C VAL A 7 1.44 3.14 13.25
N THR A 8 1.90 2.70 12.08
CA THR A 8 2.71 1.49 11.92
C THR A 8 4.14 1.89 11.58
N THR A 9 5.12 1.26 12.24
CA THR A 9 6.53 1.59 12.07
C THR A 9 7.30 0.37 11.62
N GLN A 10 8.08 0.48 10.54
CA GLN A 10 8.85 -0.63 9.99
C GLN A 10 10.24 -0.17 9.54
N PRO A 11 11.31 -0.91 9.88
CA PRO A 11 12.60 -0.70 9.25
C PRO A 11 12.56 -1.17 7.79
N VAL A 12 13.13 -0.39 6.89
CA VAL A 12 13.27 -0.77 5.48
C VAL A 12 14.48 -1.70 5.37
N ARG A 13 14.20 -3.00 5.32
CA ARG A 13 15.19 -4.09 5.19
C ARG A 13 15.69 -4.20 3.77
N LEU A 14 16.78 -4.94 3.57
CA LEU A 14 17.45 -5.15 2.28
C LEU A 14 18.22 -3.93 1.78
N ALA A 15 18.82 -3.15 2.70
CA ALA A 15 19.76 -2.09 2.35
C ALA A 15 19.20 -1.14 1.26
N SER A 16 19.95 -0.91 0.18
CA SER A 16 19.56 -0.07 -0.96
C SER A 16 18.38 -0.65 -1.74
N ASP A 17 18.38 -1.96 -2.01
CA ASP A 17 17.27 -2.65 -2.68
C ASP A 17 15.95 -2.42 -1.95
N GLY A 18 15.97 -2.47 -0.62
CA GLY A 18 14.82 -2.18 0.23
C GLY A 18 14.20 -0.82 -0.05
N VAL A 19 15.04 0.21 -0.11
CA VAL A 19 14.62 1.59 -0.38
C VAL A 19 13.99 1.70 -1.77
N LEU A 20 14.60 1.06 -2.78
CA LEU A 20 14.12 1.09 -4.16
C LEU A 20 12.82 0.28 -4.34
N ILE A 21 12.68 -0.86 -3.65
CA ILE A 21 11.45 -1.65 -3.62
C ILE A 21 10.31 -0.81 -3.03
N ARG A 22 10.57 -0.06 -1.95
CA ARG A 22 9.57 0.83 -1.35
C ARG A 22 9.18 1.98 -2.28
N GLU A 23 10.15 2.63 -2.94
CA GLU A 23 9.85 3.71 -3.89
C GLU A 23 8.99 3.20 -5.06
N ARG A 24 9.33 2.04 -5.64
CA ARG A 24 8.52 1.39 -6.68
C ARG A 24 7.13 1.04 -6.16
N TYR A 25 7.02 0.54 -4.94
CA TYR A 25 5.73 0.24 -4.32
C TYR A 25 4.86 1.50 -4.22
N TYR A 26 5.38 2.60 -3.67
CA TYR A 26 4.57 3.78 -3.36
C TYR A 26 3.80 4.38 -4.53
N LEU A 27 4.36 4.30 -5.74
CA LEU A 27 3.80 4.90 -6.95
C LEU A 27 3.28 3.86 -7.97
N ASN A 28 3.15 2.59 -7.60
CA ASN A 28 2.64 1.56 -8.51
C ASN A 28 1.11 1.40 -8.37
N PRO A 29 0.28 1.99 -9.26
CA PRO A 29 -1.17 1.87 -9.17
C PRO A 29 -1.68 0.44 -9.41
N LYS A 30 -0.87 -0.43 -10.05
CA LYS A 30 -1.23 -1.81 -10.37
C LYS A 30 -0.80 -2.81 -9.29
N HIS A 31 -0.23 -2.35 -8.19
CA HIS A 31 0.20 -3.24 -7.12
C HIS A 31 -1.01 -3.92 -6.45
N VAL A 32 -0.87 -5.20 -6.08
CA VAL A 32 -1.97 -5.99 -5.49
C VAL A 32 -2.56 -5.36 -4.23
N ASN A 33 -1.73 -4.70 -3.42
CA ASN A 33 -2.17 -3.99 -2.21
C ASN A 33 -2.86 -2.65 -2.51
N HIS A 34 -2.78 -2.15 -3.75
CA HIS A 34 -3.39 -0.89 -4.18
C HIS A 34 -4.75 -1.09 -4.85
N LYS A 35 -5.33 -2.30 -4.77
CA LYS A 35 -6.64 -2.63 -5.36
C LYS A 35 -7.76 -1.63 -5.01
N HIS A 36 -7.73 -1.05 -3.81
CA HIS A 36 -8.72 -0.07 -3.33
C HIS A 36 -8.14 1.35 -3.21
N THR A 37 -7.06 1.65 -3.95
CA THR A 37 -6.42 2.97 -3.93
C THR A 37 -6.92 3.80 -5.09
N GLU A 38 -7.50 4.96 -4.79
CA GLU A 38 -8.03 5.93 -5.76
C GLU A 38 -6.90 6.78 -6.35
N ALA A 39 -5.96 7.21 -5.49
CA ALA A 39 -4.85 8.07 -5.91
C ALA A 39 -3.57 7.83 -5.10
N LEU A 40 -2.44 7.98 -5.79
CA LEU A 40 -1.09 7.94 -5.23
C LEU A 40 -0.47 9.32 -5.39
N ILE A 41 -0.31 10.06 -4.29
CA ILE A 41 0.05 11.48 -4.32
C ILE A 41 1.40 11.67 -3.61
N SER A 42 2.39 12.18 -4.35
CA SER A 42 3.66 12.58 -3.75
C SER A 42 3.47 13.84 -2.89
N LEU A 43 3.81 13.76 -1.60
CA LEU A 43 3.72 14.89 -0.66
C LEU A 43 5.08 15.57 -0.46
N PHE A 44 6.11 14.76 -0.20
CA PHE A 44 7.49 15.22 0.00
C PHE A 44 8.48 14.29 -0.69
N GLY A 45 9.53 14.92 -1.24
CA GLY A 45 10.57 14.24 -1.98
C GLY A 45 10.06 13.62 -3.28
N CYS A 46 10.96 12.87 -3.89
CA CYS A 46 10.83 12.24 -5.20
C CYS A 46 11.73 11.00 -5.26
N THR A 47 11.79 10.33 -6.41
CA THR A 47 12.64 9.15 -6.60
C THR A 47 14.11 9.43 -6.30
N GLU A 48 14.61 10.64 -6.61
CA GLU A 48 15.97 11.08 -6.27
C GLU A 48 16.20 11.16 -4.75
N THR A 49 15.14 11.41 -3.97
CA THR A 49 15.22 11.40 -2.50
C THR A 49 15.47 9.98 -2.00
N SER A 50 14.73 9.01 -2.54
CA SER A 50 14.94 7.58 -2.24
C SER A 50 16.33 7.12 -2.71
N ASN A 51 16.81 7.60 -3.86
CA ASN A 51 18.17 7.34 -4.33
C ASN A 51 19.24 7.90 -3.35
N ARG A 52 19.08 9.15 -2.88
CA ARG A 52 19.99 9.73 -1.87
C ARG A 52 20.05 8.90 -0.58
N ILE A 53 18.90 8.40 -0.11
CA ILE A 53 18.86 7.51 1.06
C ILE A 53 19.67 6.23 0.80
N ALA A 54 19.51 5.61 -0.37
CA ALA A 54 20.23 4.41 -0.74
C ALA A 54 21.75 4.66 -0.83
N ILE A 55 22.17 5.73 -1.50
CA ILE A 55 23.58 6.13 -1.64
C ILE A 55 24.21 6.38 -0.28
N SER A 56 23.57 7.19 0.59
CA SER A 56 24.11 7.47 1.93
C SER A 56 24.27 6.19 2.76
N GLY A 57 23.32 5.25 2.64
CA GLY A 57 23.41 3.96 3.31
C GLY A 57 24.56 3.08 2.81
N GLU A 58 24.73 2.99 1.49
CA GLU A 58 25.84 2.23 0.88
C GLU A 58 27.20 2.83 1.20
N GLN A 59 27.33 4.16 1.11
CA GLN A 59 28.56 4.87 1.49
C GLN A 59 28.94 4.59 2.94
N PHE A 60 27.97 4.66 3.86
CA PHE A 60 28.22 4.33 5.26
C PHE A 60 28.63 2.87 5.44
N ARG A 61 27.95 1.93 4.77
CA ARG A 61 28.26 0.51 4.86
C ARG A 61 29.64 0.18 4.32
N LEU A 62 30.04 0.79 3.20
CA LEU A 62 31.37 0.65 2.62
C LEU A 62 32.44 1.22 3.56
N ASN A 63 32.23 2.42 4.11
CA ASN A 63 33.14 3.02 5.08
C ASN A 63 33.27 2.15 6.34
N GLN A 64 32.16 1.54 6.80
CA GLN A 64 32.19 0.59 7.90
C GLN A 64 33.10 -0.60 7.58
N GLN A 65 33.03 -1.15 6.37
CA GLN A 65 33.86 -2.28 5.94
C GLN A 65 35.34 -1.91 5.77
N LEU A 66 35.62 -0.72 5.22
CA LEU A 66 36.99 -0.26 4.99
C LEU A 66 37.72 0.09 6.29
N TYR A 67 37.03 0.74 7.24
CA TYR A 67 37.69 1.37 8.38
C TYR A 67 37.44 0.69 9.74
N ASN A 68 36.40 -0.14 9.91
CA ASN A 68 36.20 -0.84 11.18
C ASN A 68 37.04 -2.11 11.31
N ARG A 69 38.25 -1.94 11.82
CA ARG A 69 39.20 -3.03 12.11
C ARG A 69 38.71 -4.06 13.15
N ARG A 70 37.73 -3.70 13.98
CA ARG A 70 37.19 -4.58 15.05
C ARG A 70 36.01 -5.45 14.59
N GLY A 71 35.68 -5.43 13.30
CA GLY A 71 34.50 -6.12 12.77
C GLY A 71 33.18 -5.48 13.23
N GLY A 72 32.07 -6.17 12.98
CA GLY A 72 30.73 -5.74 13.35
C GLY A 72 29.70 -6.07 12.27
N ARG A 73 28.41 -6.10 12.66
CA ARG A 73 27.33 -6.37 11.71
C ARG A 73 27.17 -5.17 10.76
N PRO A 74 27.18 -5.37 9.44
CA PRO A 74 26.90 -4.31 8.48
C PRO A 74 25.50 -3.72 8.70
N LEU A 75 25.35 -2.42 8.43
CA LEU A 75 24.05 -1.76 8.46
C LEU A 75 23.10 -2.41 7.43
N ALA A 76 22.01 -3.01 7.93
CA ALA A 76 21.05 -3.76 7.09
C ALA A 76 19.82 -2.94 6.66
N THR A 77 19.65 -1.73 7.22
CA THR A 77 18.47 -0.88 7.02
C THR A 77 18.89 0.56 6.86
N TYR A 78 18.54 1.19 5.75
CA TYR A 78 18.97 2.57 5.44
C TYR A 78 17.90 3.62 5.76
N SER A 79 16.66 3.19 5.93
CA SER A 79 15.54 4.07 6.31
C SER A 79 14.58 3.40 7.30
N MET A 80 13.80 4.24 7.95
CA MET A 80 12.59 3.85 8.69
C MET A 80 11.36 4.31 7.91
N GLU A 81 10.34 3.48 7.85
CA GLU A 81 9.03 3.82 7.33
C GLU A 81 8.02 3.95 8.48
N TYR A 82 7.25 5.02 8.43
CA TYR A 82 6.12 5.29 9.31
C TYR A 82 4.87 5.41 8.43
N CYS A 83 3.92 4.50 8.60
CA CYS A 83 2.62 4.57 7.95
C CYS A 83 1.63 5.25 8.90
N LEU A 84 1.19 6.46 8.53
CA LEU A 84 0.23 7.28 9.26
C LEU A 84 -1.15 7.08 8.64
N THR A 85 -2.10 6.51 9.37
CA THR A 85 -3.39 6.08 8.79
C THR A 85 -4.56 6.70 9.54
N LEU A 86 -5.46 7.31 8.79
CA LEU A 86 -6.79 7.68 9.25
C LEU A 86 -7.79 6.63 8.77
N PRO A 87 -8.80 6.26 9.58
CA PRO A 87 -9.85 5.37 9.15
C PRO A 87 -10.70 6.02 8.06
N LYS A 88 -11.50 5.19 7.37
CA LYS A 88 -12.48 5.67 6.39
C LYS A 88 -13.43 6.70 6.99
N GLY A 89 -13.89 7.64 6.16
CA GLY A 89 -14.74 8.76 6.57
C GLY A 89 -13.95 10.05 6.81
N TYR A 90 -12.62 9.98 6.88
CA TYR A 90 -11.76 11.16 7.00
C TYR A 90 -10.88 11.32 5.77
N ARG A 91 -11.01 12.49 5.13
CA ARG A 91 -10.29 12.83 3.90
C ARG A 91 -9.62 14.19 4.00
N PRO A 92 -8.50 14.30 4.74
CA PRO A 92 -7.72 15.53 4.72
C PRO A 92 -7.25 15.84 3.30
N THR A 93 -7.18 17.13 2.98
CA THR A 93 -6.61 17.63 1.75
C THR A 93 -5.11 17.36 1.67
N LYS A 94 -4.55 17.48 0.45
CA LYS A 94 -3.10 17.34 0.24
C LYS A 94 -2.29 18.28 1.12
N THR A 95 -2.72 19.53 1.28
CA THR A 95 -2.03 20.55 2.08
C THR A 95 -2.08 20.22 3.57
N GLN A 96 -3.22 19.75 4.08
CA GLN A 96 -3.35 19.27 5.46
C GLN A 96 -2.41 18.09 5.72
N TRP A 97 -2.36 17.11 4.81
CA TRP A 97 -1.41 16.00 4.90
C TRP A 97 0.05 16.48 4.88
N GLN A 98 0.39 17.48 4.08
CA GLN A 98 1.73 18.07 4.07
C GLN A 98 2.08 18.70 5.43
N SER A 99 1.16 19.45 6.04
CA SER A 99 1.37 20.02 7.38
C SER A 99 1.57 18.94 8.44
N ILE A 100 0.70 17.92 8.45
CA ILE A 100 0.79 16.80 9.40
C ILE A 100 2.14 16.08 9.27
N VAL A 101 2.53 15.72 8.06
CA VAL A 101 3.78 15.00 7.79
C VAL A 101 5.00 15.86 8.15
N LYS A 102 4.96 17.17 7.85
CA LYS A 102 6.01 18.12 8.22
C LYS A 102 6.24 18.12 9.73
N GLU A 103 5.19 18.17 10.53
CA GLU A 103 5.31 18.14 11.99
C GLU A 103 5.87 16.82 12.51
N CYS A 104 5.39 15.69 11.99
CA CYS A 104 5.94 14.38 12.34
C CYS A 104 7.44 14.28 12.04
N ALA A 105 7.88 14.75 10.87
CA ALA A 105 9.29 14.74 10.50
C ALA A 105 10.13 15.68 11.38
N LEU A 106 9.63 16.88 11.71
CA LEU A 106 10.32 17.79 12.61
C LEU A 106 10.43 17.24 14.04
N ALA A 107 9.40 16.57 14.54
CA ALA A 107 9.43 15.93 15.85
C ALA A 107 10.48 14.81 15.92
N LEU A 108 10.62 14.02 14.85
CA LEU A 108 11.68 13.01 14.74
C LEU A 108 13.07 13.62 14.65
N ALA A 109 13.25 14.70 13.89
CA ALA A 109 14.52 15.43 13.86
C ALA A 109 14.93 15.93 15.26
N LYS A 110 13.97 16.50 16.02
CA LYS A 110 14.20 16.92 17.41
C LYS A 110 14.57 15.72 18.31
N LEU A 111 13.90 14.59 18.16
CA LEU A 111 14.21 13.36 18.89
C LEU A 111 15.64 12.86 18.63
N CYS A 112 16.11 13.00 17.38
CA CYS A 112 17.47 12.63 16.98
C CYS A 112 18.56 13.62 17.42
N ARG A 113 18.18 14.81 17.91
CA ARG A 113 19.09 15.88 18.35
C ARG A 113 20.12 16.24 17.27
N LEU A 114 19.64 16.49 16.06
CA LEU A 114 20.48 16.77 14.90
C LEU A 114 21.14 18.15 15.01
N ASN A 115 22.41 18.25 14.64
CA ASN A 115 23.06 19.54 14.42
C ASN A 115 22.62 20.17 13.07
N LYS A 116 23.08 21.40 12.78
CA LYS A 116 22.65 22.13 11.57
C LYS A 116 22.94 21.37 10.27
N SER A 117 24.11 20.75 10.15
CA SER A 117 24.50 20.00 8.95
C SER A 117 23.72 18.68 8.82
N GLU A 118 23.62 17.93 9.91
CA GLU A 118 22.81 16.69 9.96
C GLU A 118 21.34 16.97 9.62
N PHE A 119 20.78 18.06 10.14
CA PHE A 119 19.41 18.47 9.83
C PHE A 119 19.22 18.84 8.36
N ALA A 120 20.22 19.49 7.74
CA ALA A 120 20.16 19.80 6.32
C ALA A 120 20.13 18.53 5.45
N GLN A 121 20.96 17.53 5.76
CA GLN A 121 20.94 16.24 5.07
C GLN A 121 19.65 15.46 5.36
N TYR A 122 19.22 15.41 6.62
CA TYR A 122 17.99 14.74 7.04
C TYR A 122 16.78 15.21 6.23
N ARG A 123 16.63 16.53 6.04
CA ARG A 123 15.53 17.11 5.25
C ARG A 123 15.51 16.62 3.80
N GLN A 124 16.69 16.38 3.22
CA GLN A 124 16.81 15.89 1.84
C GLN A 124 16.53 14.38 1.72
N GLN A 125 16.37 13.69 2.83
CA GLN A 125 16.14 12.24 2.95
C GLN A 125 14.73 11.92 3.50
N ILE A 126 13.77 12.85 3.34
CA ILE A 126 12.37 12.63 3.68
C ILE A 126 11.57 12.35 2.40
N ARG A 127 10.97 11.17 2.35
CA ARG A 127 10.07 10.74 1.27
C ARG A 127 8.69 10.47 1.86
N ALA A 128 7.65 11.14 1.36
CA ALA A 128 6.28 10.93 1.80
C ALA A 128 5.32 10.77 0.61
N VAL A 129 4.53 9.70 0.63
CA VAL A 129 3.51 9.42 -0.39
C VAL A 129 2.18 9.12 0.30
N LEU A 130 1.14 9.86 -0.11
CA LEU A 130 -0.24 9.64 0.30
C LEU A 130 -0.89 8.61 -0.61
N HIS A 131 -1.49 7.60 0.00
CA HIS A 131 -2.38 6.65 -0.63
C HIS A 131 -3.81 7.02 -0.23
N GLN A 132 -4.57 7.56 -1.17
CA GLN A 132 -6.00 7.81 -0.96
C GLN A 132 -6.76 6.53 -1.28
N GLN A 133 -7.51 6.02 -0.32
CA GLN A 133 -8.27 4.77 -0.48
C GLN A 133 -9.75 5.03 -0.70
N GLU A 134 -10.43 4.09 -1.33
CA GLU A 134 -11.88 4.08 -1.44
C GLU A 134 -12.54 4.22 -0.06
N GLN A 135 -13.31 5.30 0.14
CA GLN A 135 -13.95 5.60 1.43
C GLN A 135 -15.21 4.80 1.66
N GLN A 136 -15.77 4.21 0.61
CA GLN A 136 -16.99 3.43 0.69
C GLN A 136 -16.69 1.96 1.00
N GLY A 137 -17.64 1.31 1.67
CA GLY A 137 -17.59 -0.11 2.02
C GLY A 137 -16.69 -0.49 3.21
N ASN A 138 -16.74 -1.75 3.62
CA ASN A 138 -16.16 -2.22 4.90
C ASN A 138 -14.71 -2.72 4.78
N LYS A 139 -14.19 -2.87 3.55
CA LYS A 139 -12.82 -3.39 3.31
C LYS A 139 -11.84 -2.24 3.05
N GLY A 140 -10.63 -2.33 3.62
CA GLY A 140 -9.58 -1.30 3.51
C GLY A 140 -9.31 -0.56 4.83
N SER A 141 -8.30 0.31 4.84
CA SER A 141 -7.83 1.03 6.03
C SER A 141 -8.21 2.51 6.07
N GLY A 142 -8.45 3.14 4.92
CA GLY A 142 -8.63 4.58 4.79
C GLY A 142 -7.39 5.28 4.23
N ASP A 143 -7.43 6.61 4.16
CA ASP A 143 -6.33 7.41 3.62
C ASP A 143 -5.10 7.29 4.55
N HIS A 144 -3.93 7.07 3.97
CA HIS A 144 -2.70 6.89 4.73
C HIS A 144 -1.46 7.40 4.01
N VAL A 145 -0.48 7.86 4.80
CA VAL A 145 0.80 8.33 4.29
C VAL A 145 1.90 7.34 4.66
N HIS A 146 2.64 6.91 3.64
CA HIS A 146 3.93 6.26 3.80
C HIS A 146 5.03 7.32 3.93
N LEU A 147 5.54 7.52 5.15
CA LEU A 147 6.65 8.43 5.47
C LEU A 147 7.93 7.62 5.65
N MET A 148 8.81 7.64 4.65
CA MET A 148 10.13 7.03 4.69
C MET A 148 11.21 8.07 4.98
N ILE A 149 12.04 7.81 5.97
CA ILE A 149 13.09 8.73 6.44
C ILE A 149 14.42 8.01 6.48
N GLY A 150 15.43 8.58 5.82
CA GLY A 150 16.81 8.09 5.86
C GLY A 150 17.38 8.07 7.27
N LYS A 151 18.12 7.02 7.60
CA LYS A 151 18.75 6.83 8.91
C LYS A 151 20.20 7.28 8.95
N VAL A 152 20.84 7.50 7.81
CA VAL A 152 22.27 7.83 7.76
C VAL A 152 22.45 9.30 7.44
N VAL A 153 23.03 10.03 8.39
CA VAL A 153 23.40 11.45 8.23
C VAL A 153 24.87 11.63 8.62
N GLY A 154 25.67 12.18 7.71
CA GLY A 154 27.13 12.16 7.80
C GLY A 154 27.66 10.75 8.11
N ASN A 155 28.44 10.63 9.18
CA ASN A 155 28.99 9.36 9.66
C ASN A 155 28.16 8.74 10.80
N ARG A 156 26.92 9.21 11.03
CA ARG A 156 26.05 8.75 12.11
C ARG A 156 24.83 8.01 11.58
N VAL A 157 24.47 6.93 12.28
CA VAL A 157 23.19 6.24 12.11
C VAL A 157 22.21 6.73 13.18
N LEU A 158 21.06 7.26 12.74
CA LEU A 158 19.94 7.70 13.57
C LEU A 158 19.17 6.50 14.11
N THR A 159 19.77 5.81 15.08
CA THR A 159 19.18 4.64 15.73
C THR A 159 17.91 4.98 16.51
N GLU A 160 17.72 6.24 16.90
CA GLU A 160 16.54 6.72 17.63
C GLU A 160 15.26 6.51 16.82
N LEU A 161 15.33 6.64 15.49
CA LEU A 161 14.20 6.44 14.57
C LEU A 161 13.59 5.03 14.69
N GLN A 162 14.39 4.02 15.03
CA GLN A 162 13.91 2.64 15.14
C GLN A 162 13.43 2.26 16.55
N GLN A 163 13.63 3.13 17.55
CA GLN A 163 13.28 2.83 18.93
C GLN A 163 11.79 3.05 19.20
N LYS A 164 11.24 2.34 20.19
CA LYS A 164 9.83 2.48 20.61
C LYS A 164 9.47 3.94 20.98
N LYS A 165 10.44 4.72 21.46
CA LYS A 165 10.26 6.14 21.78
C LYS A 165 9.90 6.97 20.53
N ALA A 166 10.45 6.67 19.36
CA ALA A 166 10.08 7.35 18.11
C ALA A 166 8.63 7.05 17.74
N THR A 167 8.20 5.79 17.82
CA THR A 167 6.79 5.41 17.61
C THR A 167 5.85 6.14 18.57
N LYS A 168 6.24 6.31 19.85
CA LYS A 168 5.46 7.06 20.84
C LYS A 168 5.33 8.53 20.44
N VAL A 169 6.44 9.18 20.10
CA VAL A 169 6.48 10.59 19.67
C VAL A 169 5.60 10.81 18.44
N ILE A 170 5.73 9.98 17.41
CA ILE A 170 4.93 10.13 16.19
C ILE A 170 3.44 9.95 16.49
N LYS A 171 3.05 8.97 17.32
CA LYS A 171 1.62 8.80 17.67
C LYS A 171 1.05 10.05 18.33
N GLN A 172 1.80 10.66 19.25
CA GLN A 172 1.37 11.88 19.92
C GLN A 172 1.26 13.06 18.94
N VAL A 173 2.29 13.28 18.13
CA VAL A 173 2.34 14.37 17.15
C VAL A 173 1.31 14.18 16.03
N PHE A 174 1.09 12.95 15.59
CA PHE A 174 0.08 12.67 14.58
C PHE A 174 -1.33 12.97 15.10
N ASN A 175 -1.65 12.61 16.35
CA ASN A 175 -2.92 13.00 16.95
C ASN A 175 -3.09 14.52 17.03
N SER A 176 -2.08 15.23 17.55
CA SER A 176 -2.17 16.69 17.70
C SER A 176 -2.26 17.39 16.35
N ALA A 177 -1.46 16.98 15.37
CA ALA A 177 -1.45 17.58 14.04
C ALA A 177 -2.77 17.32 13.28
N VAL A 178 -3.38 16.14 13.44
CA VAL A 178 -4.70 15.87 12.84
C VAL A 178 -5.77 16.75 13.49
N LEU A 179 -5.74 16.92 14.81
CA LEU A 179 -6.66 17.82 15.50
C LEU A 179 -6.46 19.27 15.06
N GLU A 180 -5.21 19.74 14.97
CA GLU A 180 -4.88 21.11 14.61
C GLU A 180 -5.21 21.45 13.14
N HIS A 181 -4.77 20.62 12.20
CA HIS A 181 -4.89 20.93 10.77
C HIS A 181 -6.21 20.46 10.15
N VAL A 182 -6.87 19.47 10.75
CA VAL A 182 -8.10 18.86 10.22
C VAL A 182 -9.31 19.06 11.13
N GLY A 183 -9.11 19.33 12.41
CA GLY A 183 -10.21 19.52 13.37
C GLY A 183 -10.83 18.22 13.86
N ILE A 184 -10.12 17.09 13.77
CA ILE A 184 -10.67 15.76 14.10
C ILE A 184 -9.92 15.15 15.29
N ASP A 185 -10.67 14.70 16.30
CA ASP A 185 -10.14 13.96 17.44
C ASP A 185 -10.33 12.44 17.25
N TYR A 186 -9.32 11.67 17.63
CA TYR A 186 -9.40 10.20 17.65
C TYR A 186 -10.38 9.68 18.71
N ARG A 187 -10.70 10.49 19.72
CA ARG A 187 -11.62 10.15 20.81
C ARG A 187 -13.07 10.11 20.35
N SER A 188 -13.43 10.91 19.35
CA SER A 188 -14.76 10.92 18.74
C SER A 188 -14.94 9.84 17.66
N TYR A 189 -13.90 9.06 17.35
CA TYR A 189 -14.01 8.02 16.33
C TYR A 189 -14.71 6.77 16.86
N GLU A 190 -15.80 6.40 16.20
CA GLU A 190 -16.51 5.13 16.41
C GLU A 190 -16.16 4.12 15.31
N PRO A 191 -15.59 2.95 15.67
CA PRO A 191 -15.31 1.91 14.69
C PRO A 191 -16.59 1.35 14.07
N ILE A 192 -16.61 1.25 12.73
CA ILE A 192 -17.69 0.63 11.95
C ILE A 192 -17.90 -0.84 12.36
N GLU A 193 -16.80 -1.56 12.58
CA GLU A 193 -16.81 -2.93 13.10
C GLU A 193 -16.24 -2.94 14.51
N LYS A 194 -17.09 -3.13 15.53
CA LYS A 194 -16.66 -3.21 16.94
C LYS A 194 -15.87 -4.50 17.23
N GLU A 195 -16.16 -5.57 16.50
CA GLU A 195 -15.49 -6.87 16.62
C GLU A 195 -14.85 -7.28 15.29
N LYS A 196 -13.59 -6.88 15.07
CA LYS A 196 -12.78 -7.57 14.07
C LYS A 196 -12.34 -8.91 14.64
N GLY A 197 -12.76 -9.99 14.00
CA GLY A 197 -12.25 -11.34 14.27
C GLY A 197 -10.73 -11.40 14.15
N ARG A 198 -10.12 -12.49 14.65
CA ARG A 198 -8.67 -12.69 14.54
C ARG A 198 -8.24 -12.61 13.07
N ARG A 199 -7.08 -11.98 12.84
CA ARG A 199 -6.43 -12.01 11.52
C ARG A 199 -6.35 -13.47 11.06
N LEU A 200 -6.86 -13.74 9.85
CA LEU A 200 -6.79 -15.06 9.25
C LEU A 200 -5.33 -15.54 9.25
N SER A 201 -5.14 -16.82 9.56
CA SER A 201 -3.83 -17.44 9.39
C SER A 201 -3.47 -17.47 7.91
N THR A 202 -2.17 -17.59 7.61
CA THR A 202 -1.68 -17.66 6.23
C THR A 202 -2.38 -18.76 5.43
N TRP A 203 -2.62 -19.92 6.06
CA TRP A 203 -3.33 -21.04 5.43
C TRP A 203 -4.79 -20.71 5.12
N GLN A 204 -5.52 -20.09 6.06
CA GLN A 204 -6.91 -19.68 5.83
C GLN A 204 -7.01 -18.68 4.67
N TYR A 205 -6.12 -17.68 4.65
CA TYR A 205 -6.05 -16.71 3.56
C TYR A 205 -5.73 -17.36 2.20
N GLN A 206 -4.76 -18.28 2.17
CA GLN A 206 -4.41 -19.03 0.96
C GLN A 206 -5.55 -19.92 0.49
N HIS A 207 -6.26 -20.57 1.42
CA HIS A 207 -7.42 -21.40 1.12
C HIS A 207 -8.55 -20.57 0.50
N GLU A 208 -8.90 -19.41 1.08
CA GLU A 208 -9.89 -18.50 0.49
C GLU A 208 -9.48 -18.06 -0.92
N LYS A 209 -8.20 -17.73 -1.14
CA LYS A 209 -7.69 -17.34 -2.45
C LYS A 209 -7.76 -18.48 -3.47
N ALA A 210 -7.42 -19.69 -3.07
CA ALA A 210 -7.52 -20.88 -3.90
C ALA A 210 -8.98 -21.18 -4.26
N THR A 211 -9.90 -21.06 -3.31
CA THR A 211 -11.33 -21.26 -3.52
C THR A 211 -11.90 -20.21 -4.47
N GLU A 212 -11.53 -18.93 -4.31
CA GLU A 212 -11.91 -17.85 -5.23
C GLU A 212 -11.41 -18.12 -6.66
N ALA A 213 -10.15 -18.57 -6.81
CA ALA A 213 -9.58 -18.93 -8.11
C ALA A 213 -10.31 -20.13 -8.73
N LEU A 214 -10.64 -21.15 -7.94
CA LEU A 214 -11.37 -22.34 -8.37
C LEU A 214 -12.79 -21.99 -8.83
N GLU A 215 -13.48 -21.09 -8.13
CA GLU A 215 -14.81 -20.60 -8.53
C GLU A 215 -14.75 -19.87 -9.88
N ILE A 216 -13.74 -19.01 -10.07
CA ILE A 216 -13.50 -18.33 -11.34
C ILE A 216 -13.25 -19.35 -12.46
N GLU A 217 -12.43 -20.37 -12.20
CA GLU A 217 -12.14 -21.43 -13.19
C GLU A 217 -13.40 -22.22 -13.57
N LYS A 218 -14.24 -22.58 -12.59
CA LYS A 218 -15.52 -23.26 -12.84
C LYS A 218 -16.45 -22.43 -13.71
N LEU A 219 -16.55 -21.12 -13.44
CA LEU A 219 -17.35 -20.20 -14.26
C LEU A 219 -16.81 -20.07 -15.69
N ILE A 220 -15.49 -20.02 -15.86
CA ILE A 220 -14.86 -20.00 -17.19
C ILE A 220 -15.15 -21.28 -17.96
N LYS A 221 -14.99 -22.46 -17.34
CA LYS A 221 -15.32 -23.75 -17.98
C LYS A 221 -16.78 -23.82 -18.39
N GLN A 222 -17.68 -23.38 -17.50
CA GLN A 222 -19.11 -23.30 -17.80
C GLN A 222 -19.39 -22.38 -19.02
N MET A 223 -18.73 -21.21 -19.07
CA MET A 223 -18.87 -20.27 -20.18
C MET A 223 -18.33 -20.86 -21.49
N GLN A 224 -17.22 -21.60 -21.46
CA GLN A 224 -16.67 -22.31 -22.63
C GLN A 224 -17.65 -23.36 -23.16
N THR A 225 -18.19 -24.23 -22.30
CA THR A 225 -19.19 -25.24 -22.71
C THR A 225 -20.47 -24.60 -23.26
N GLN A 226 -20.89 -23.46 -22.72
CA GLN A 226 -22.05 -22.73 -23.24
C GLN A 226 -21.77 -22.12 -24.61
N PHE A 227 -20.54 -21.66 -24.83
CA PHE A 227 -20.10 -21.08 -26.09
C PHE A 227 -20.02 -22.14 -27.20
N GLU A 228 -19.47 -23.33 -26.91
CA GLU A 228 -19.51 -24.48 -27.82
C GLU A 228 -20.95 -24.86 -28.20
N LYS A 229 -21.85 -24.94 -27.21
CA LYS A 229 -23.28 -25.22 -27.47
C LYS A 229 -23.96 -24.14 -28.30
N TRP A 230 -23.50 -22.90 -28.18
CA TRP A 230 -24.00 -21.78 -28.98
C TRP A 230 -23.51 -21.85 -30.43
N LEU A 231 -22.25 -22.24 -30.66
CA LEU A 231 -21.70 -22.49 -32.00
C LEU A 231 -22.43 -23.64 -32.69
N ASN A 232 -22.59 -24.80 -32.04
CA ASN A 232 -23.32 -25.93 -32.64
C ASN A 232 -24.77 -25.56 -32.97
N ALA A 233 -25.45 -24.81 -32.11
CA ALA A 233 -26.82 -24.35 -32.37
C ALA A 233 -26.91 -23.38 -33.55
N LYS A 234 -25.86 -22.59 -33.82
CA LYS A 234 -25.74 -21.74 -35.01
C LYS A 234 -25.60 -22.57 -36.29
N GLU A 235 -24.76 -23.59 -36.26
CA GLU A 235 -24.58 -24.54 -37.37
C GLU A 235 -25.89 -25.28 -37.69
N GLU A 236 -26.58 -25.76 -36.65
CA GLU A 236 -27.87 -26.46 -36.75
C GLU A 236 -29.06 -25.52 -37.02
N ARG A 237 -28.86 -24.20 -37.07
CA ARG A 237 -29.89 -23.16 -37.21
C ARG A 237 -31.04 -23.27 -36.18
N ASN A 238 -30.76 -23.77 -34.98
CA ASN A 238 -31.74 -23.92 -33.91
C ASN A 238 -31.91 -22.59 -33.13
N GLU A 239 -32.78 -21.71 -33.61
CA GLU A 239 -32.98 -20.36 -33.05
C GLU A 239 -33.30 -20.35 -31.55
N ARG A 240 -34.11 -21.30 -31.08
CA ARG A 240 -34.47 -21.42 -29.66
C ARG A 240 -33.23 -21.69 -28.81
N GLN A 241 -32.37 -22.59 -29.27
CA GLN A 241 -31.15 -22.96 -28.57
C GLN A 241 -30.10 -21.85 -28.64
N ILE A 242 -29.99 -21.13 -29.77
CA ILE A 242 -29.13 -19.94 -29.92
C ILE A 242 -29.50 -18.90 -28.85
N ARG A 243 -30.77 -18.49 -28.77
CA ARG A 243 -31.24 -17.50 -27.79
C ARG A 243 -31.00 -17.97 -26.34
N ARG A 244 -31.21 -19.25 -26.07
CA ARG A 244 -30.99 -19.85 -24.74
C ARG A 244 -29.53 -19.77 -24.31
N GLN A 245 -28.58 -20.16 -25.17
CA GLN A 245 -27.17 -20.13 -24.81
C GLN A 245 -26.63 -18.70 -24.77
N GLN A 246 -27.09 -17.80 -25.64
CA GLN A 246 -26.78 -16.37 -25.59
C GLN A 246 -27.12 -15.76 -24.22
N ASN A 247 -28.34 -15.99 -23.71
CA ASN A 247 -28.74 -15.48 -22.40
C ASN A 247 -27.90 -16.04 -21.25
N ARG A 248 -27.48 -17.32 -21.35
CA ARG A 248 -26.60 -17.96 -20.36
C ARG A 248 -25.20 -17.39 -20.38
N LEU A 249 -24.64 -17.16 -21.57
CA LEU A 249 -23.33 -16.54 -21.76
C LEU A 249 -23.31 -15.11 -21.21
N LEU A 250 -24.37 -14.33 -21.43
CA LEU A 250 -24.53 -13.00 -20.83
C LEU A 250 -24.56 -13.06 -19.30
N LYS A 251 -25.27 -14.04 -18.72
CA LYS A 251 -25.30 -14.24 -17.26
C LYS A 251 -23.93 -14.61 -16.70
N SER A 252 -23.21 -15.54 -17.34
CA SER A 252 -21.86 -15.92 -16.94
C SER A 252 -20.87 -14.76 -17.08
N TYR A 253 -21.01 -13.93 -18.12
CA TYR A 253 -20.22 -12.71 -18.30
C TYR A 253 -20.43 -11.73 -17.14
N GLU A 254 -21.68 -11.44 -16.76
CA GLU A 254 -21.95 -10.52 -15.65
C GLU A 254 -21.44 -11.06 -14.30
N GLN A 255 -21.55 -12.38 -14.07
CA GLN A 255 -20.97 -13.02 -12.89
C GLN A 255 -19.44 -12.90 -12.85
N LEU A 256 -18.78 -13.09 -13.99
CA LEU A 256 -17.32 -12.99 -14.10
C LEU A 256 -16.83 -11.54 -13.98
N LYS A 257 -17.59 -10.57 -14.48
CA LYS A 257 -17.30 -9.13 -14.37
C LYS A 257 -17.27 -8.63 -12.93
N GLN A 258 -18.01 -9.27 -12.03
CA GLN A 258 -18.02 -8.95 -10.59
C GLN A 258 -16.82 -9.57 -9.84
N ARG A 259 -16.01 -10.42 -10.49
CA ARG A 259 -14.86 -11.09 -9.89
C ARG A 259 -13.54 -10.44 -10.32
N SER A 260 -12.48 -10.70 -9.56
CA SER A 260 -11.14 -10.16 -9.82
C SER A 260 -10.40 -11.04 -10.85
N LEU A 261 -10.61 -10.77 -12.14
CA LEU A 261 -10.02 -11.55 -13.24
C LEU A 261 -8.58 -11.12 -13.56
N SER A 262 -7.78 -12.05 -14.10
CA SER A 262 -6.50 -11.72 -14.71
C SER A 262 -6.69 -11.01 -16.06
N ALA A 263 -5.66 -10.29 -16.54
CA ALA A 263 -5.73 -9.58 -17.81
C ALA A 263 -6.08 -10.51 -18.99
N SER A 264 -5.46 -11.69 -19.05
CA SER A 264 -5.74 -12.68 -20.09
C SER A 264 -7.15 -13.27 -19.98
N GLN A 265 -7.67 -13.47 -18.76
CA GLN A 265 -9.05 -13.92 -18.57
C GLN A 265 -10.05 -12.87 -19.05
N LEU A 266 -9.82 -11.60 -18.71
CA LEU A 266 -10.65 -10.48 -19.13
C LEU A 266 -10.72 -10.36 -20.66
N GLU A 267 -9.56 -10.47 -21.32
CA GLU A 267 -9.46 -10.46 -22.78
C GLU A 267 -10.29 -11.56 -23.42
N ARG A 268 -10.12 -12.82 -22.98
CA ARG A 268 -10.88 -13.97 -23.48
C ARG A 268 -12.39 -13.80 -23.30
N ILE A 269 -12.82 -13.32 -22.15
CA ILE A 269 -14.23 -13.11 -21.82
C ILE A 269 -14.84 -11.99 -22.69
N ASN A 270 -14.07 -10.94 -23.00
CA ASN A 270 -14.50 -9.86 -23.89
C ASN A 270 -14.62 -10.30 -25.35
N ILE A 271 -13.73 -11.19 -25.83
CA ILE A 271 -13.84 -11.79 -27.17
C ILE A 271 -15.19 -12.51 -27.29
N VAL A 272 -15.53 -13.38 -26.33
CA VAL A 272 -16.81 -14.09 -26.34
C VAL A 272 -18.00 -13.12 -26.36
N LYS A 273 -17.95 -12.05 -25.57
CA LYS A 273 -19.01 -11.02 -25.58
C LYS A 273 -19.15 -10.31 -26.94
N SER A 274 -18.04 -10.03 -27.63
CA SER A 274 -18.10 -9.39 -28.96
C SER A 274 -18.75 -10.26 -30.03
N GLN A 275 -18.65 -11.59 -29.91
CA GLN A 275 -19.24 -12.51 -30.88
C GLN A 275 -20.73 -12.79 -30.67
N ILE A 276 -21.26 -12.43 -29.50
CA ILE A 276 -22.67 -12.63 -29.12
C ILE A 276 -23.52 -11.38 -29.42
N LYS A 277 -22.88 -10.24 -29.75
CA LYS A 277 -23.55 -9.05 -30.30
C LYS A 277 -23.92 -9.28 -31.76
#